data_AF-A0AAV5F6D1-F1
#
_entry.id   AF-A0AAV5F6D1-F1
#
_cell.length_a   1.000
_cell.length_b   1.000
_cell.length_c   1.000
_cell.angle_alpha   90.00
_cell.angle_beta   90.00
_cell.angle_gamma   90.00
#
_symmetry.space_group_name_H-M   'P 1'
#
loop_
_entity.id
_entity.type
_entity.pdbx_description
1 polymer ?
#
loop_
_entity_poly.entity_id
_entity_poly.type
_entity_poly.pdbx_seq_one_letter_code
_entity_poly.pdbx_strand_id
1 'polypeptide(L)'
;MFLLLIVKALEQGLDGVVLKVDDMDDVIKLKMFIFFPPLMTQDYFDRRNEAKSQLSLTKATISKVEIVGMGDRVCVDLCSIMRPGEGLLVGSYARGMFLVHSECLETNYIASRPFRVNAGPVHAYVTVPGGKTSYLSELRSGKEVIVVDQNGLWRTAIVGRVKIESRPLILVEAKENSGDDTYSIFLQNAETVALITPGSGSSGRTAIPVTSLKVGDEVLVRKQGGARHTGIEIQEFIVEK
;
A
#
# COMPACT_ATOMS: atom_id res chain seq x y z
N MET A 1 17.43 37.38 1.24
CA MET A 1 17.23 36.98 -0.18
C MET A 1 16.02 37.75 -0.74
N PHE A 2 15.97 38.06 -2.04
CA PHE A 2 14.78 38.70 -2.64
C PHE A 2 14.07 37.70 -3.55
N LEU A 3 12.76 37.55 -3.35
CA LEU A 3 11.90 36.75 -4.21
C LEU A 3 11.00 37.71 -5.00
N LEU A 4 11.14 37.70 -6.33
CA LEU A 4 10.24 38.43 -7.22
C LEU A 4 9.09 37.50 -7.61
N LEU A 5 7.88 37.88 -7.22
CA LEU A 5 6.67 37.12 -7.55
C LEU A 5 5.86 37.88 -8.59
N ILE A 6 5.77 37.30 -9.80
CA ILE A 6 5.01 37.88 -10.91
C ILE A 6 3.58 37.37 -10.79
N VAL A 7 2.65 38.27 -10.49
CA VAL A 7 1.24 37.95 -10.23
C VAL A 7 0.46 37.92 -11.54
N LYS A 8 0.85 38.76 -12.52
CA LYS A 8 0.20 38.80 -13.83
C LYS A 8 1.13 39.34 -14.91
N ALA A 9 1.08 38.76 -16.10
CA ALA A 9 1.63 39.36 -17.31
C ALA A 9 0.55 40.24 -17.97
N LEU A 10 0.89 41.49 -18.27
CA LEU A 10 0.02 42.46 -18.93
C LEU A 10 0.42 42.62 -20.40
N GLU A 11 -0.48 43.16 -21.24
CA GLU A 11 -0.20 43.40 -22.65
C GLU A 11 1.03 44.31 -22.87
N GLN A 12 1.31 45.19 -21.91
CA GLN A 12 2.61 45.86 -21.76
C GLN A 12 3.09 45.76 -20.31
N GLY A 13 4.05 44.87 -20.06
CA GLY A 13 4.74 44.75 -18.77
C GLY A 13 4.26 43.62 -17.88
N LEU A 14 4.76 43.61 -16.65
CA LEU A 14 4.54 42.57 -15.64
C LEU A 14 4.10 43.27 -14.36
N ASP A 15 3.03 42.79 -13.73
CA ASP A 15 2.60 43.24 -12.42
C ASP A 15 3.07 42.22 -11.36
N GLY A 16 3.72 42.70 -10.32
CA GLY A 16 4.46 41.83 -9.41
C GLY A 16 4.75 42.46 -8.05
N VAL A 17 4.96 41.59 -7.07
CA VAL A 17 5.28 41.97 -5.69
C VAL A 17 6.68 41.45 -5.39
N VAL A 18 7.54 42.33 -4.87
CA VAL A 18 8.87 41.94 -4.37
C VAL A 18 8.74 41.66 -2.88
N LEU A 19 8.99 40.40 -2.50
CA LEU A 19 9.09 40.02 -1.10
C LEU A 19 10.56 39.94 -0.70
N LYS A 20 10.93 40.70 0.33
CA LYS A 20 12.21 40.53 1.00
C LYS A 20 12.04 39.48 2.09
N VAL A 21 12.89 38.47 2.07
CA VAL A 21 12.83 37.33 2.98
C VAL A 21 14.22 37.08 3.55
N ASP A 22 14.27 36.97 4.87
CA ASP A 22 15.52 36.70 5.60
C ASP A 22 15.71 35.19 5.84
N ASP A 23 14.62 34.41 5.74
CA ASP A 23 14.59 32.95 5.87
C ASP A 23 14.01 32.28 4.60
N MET A 24 14.56 31.13 4.21
CA MET A 24 14.06 30.31 3.10
C MET A 24 12.72 29.65 3.42
N ASP A 25 12.40 29.40 4.69
CA ASP A 25 11.13 28.79 5.07
C ASP A 25 9.92 29.65 4.67
N ASP A 26 10.08 30.97 4.67
CA ASP A 26 9.02 31.90 4.27
C ASP A 26 8.76 31.89 2.77
N VAL A 27 9.78 31.59 1.95
CA VAL A 27 9.61 31.37 0.50
C VAL A 27 8.79 30.10 0.26
N ILE A 28 9.04 29.05 1.02
CA ILE A 28 8.32 27.77 0.92
C ILE A 28 6.85 27.97 1.32
N LYS A 29 6.58 28.66 2.44
CA LYS A 29 5.21 28.98 2.90
C LYS A 29 4.44 29.80 1.87
N LEU A 30 5.08 30.83 1.27
CA LEU A 30 4.45 31.67 0.26
C LEU A 30 4.10 30.86 -1.00
N LYS A 31 5.02 30.00 -1.46
CA LYS A 31 4.77 29.09 -2.58
C LYS A 31 3.58 28.17 -2.29
N MET A 32 3.48 27.63 -1.08
CA MET A 32 2.33 26.82 -0.67
C MET A 32 1.03 27.62 -0.70
N PHE A 33 1.01 28.83 -0.13
CA PHE A 33 -0.17 29.67 -0.08
C PHE A 33 -0.70 30.08 -1.46
N ILE A 34 0.18 30.46 -2.39
CA ILE A 34 -0.20 31.01 -3.70
C ILE A 34 -0.64 29.92 -4.67
N PHE A 35 0.09 28.80 -4.73
CA PHE A 35 -0.24 27.71 -5.67
C PHE A 35 -1.29 26.74 -5.12
N PHE A 36 -1.55 26.77 -3.81
CA PHE A 36 -2.46 25.82 -3.17
C PHE A 36 -3.31 26.49 -2.07
N PRO A 37 -4.52 26.99 -2.41
CA PRO A 37 -5.36 27.75 -1.48
C PRO A 37 -5.75 26.93 -0.22
N PRO A 38 -6.04 27.61 0.92
CA PRO A 38 -6.16 27.01 2.26
C PRO A 38 -7.24 25.92 2.43
N LEU A 39 -8.12 25.71 1.44
CA LEU A 39 -9.04 24.58 1.42
C LEU A 39 -8.36 23.23 1.11
N MET A 40 -7.07 23.24 0.74
CA MET A 40 -6.34 22.09 0.18
C MET A 40 -4.95 21.85 0.81
N THR A 41 -4.52 22.56 1.85
CA THR A 41 -3.06 22.71 2.06
C THR A 41 -2.41 22.16 3.31
N GLN A 42 -3.12 21.81 4.37
CA GLN A 42 -2.47 21.15 5.51
C GLN A 42 -2.58 19.62 5.37
N ASP A 43 -3.79 19.07 5.44
CA ASP A 43 -4.00 17.62 5.36
C ASP A 43 -3.61 16.97 4.03
N TYR A 44 -3.64 17.70 2.91
CA TYR A 44 -3.42 17.13 1.57
C TYR A 44 -1.94 17.01 1.21
N PHE A 45 -1.11 17.94 1.71
CA PHE A 45 0.34 17.91 1.50
C PHE A 45 1.05 17.08 2.57
N ASP A 46 0.58 17.13 3.83
CA ASP A 46 1.12 16.27 4.90
C ASP A 46 0.90 14.78 4.58
N ARG A 47 -0.26 14.39 4.02
CA ARG A 47 -0.55 13.00 3.58
C ARG A 47 0.38 12.46 2.48
N ARG A 48 0.98 13.34 1.66
CA ARG A 48 1.92 12.93 0.61
C ARG A 48 3.35 12.78 1.13
N ASN A 49 3.65 13.35 2.29
CA ASN A 49 4.98 13.41 2.91
C ASN A 49 5.08 12.63 4.25
N GLU A 50 4.12 11.78 4.59
CA GLU A 50 4.20 10.86 5.75
C GLU A 50 5.22 9.70 5.58
N ALA A 51 6.29 9.92 4.82
CA ALA A 51 7.48 9.05 4.81
C ALA A 51 8.32 9.15 6.11
N LYS A 52 7.73 9.61 7.23
CA LYS A 52 8.42 9.76 8.53
C LYS A 52 8.07 8.67 9.54
N SER A 53 7.01 7.88 9.31
CA SER A 53 6.69 6.74 10.18
C SER A 53 6.89 5.43 9.43
N GLN A 54 7.65 4.52 10.03
CA GLN A 54 7.94 3.21 9.46
C GLN A 54 7.00 2.20 10.12
N LEU A 55 6.32 1.39 9.31
CA LEU A 55 5.55 0.27 9.80
C LEU A 55 6.49 -0.86 10.19
N SER A 56 6.26 -1.45 11.35
CA SER A 56 6.97 -2.67 11.75
C SER A 56 6.46 -3.83 10.90
N LEU A 57 7.34 -4.35 10.04
CA LEU A 57 7.13 -5.59 9.30
C LEU A 57 7.89 -6.70 10.01
N THR A 58 7.25 -7.86 10.15
CA THR A 58 7.85 -9.08 10.69
C THR A 58 8.00 -10.11 9.58
N LYS A 59 8.98 -11.01 9.76
CA LYS A 59 9.19 -12.13 8.85
C LYS A 59 8.25 -13.26 9.25
N ALA A 60 7.62 -13.88 8.26
CA ALA A 60 6.87 -15.10 8.43
C ALA A 60 7.33 -16.15 7.42
N THR A 61 7.45 -17.39 7.88
CA THR A 61 7.83 -18.52 7.06
C THR A 61 6.58 -19.22 6.56
N ILE A 62 6.49 -19.45 5.26
CA ILE A 62 5.38 -20.16 4.64
C ILE A 62 5.30 -21.58 5.21
N SER A 63 4.15 -21.90 5.82
CA SER A 63 3.84 -23.22 6.40
C SER A 63 2.93 -24.04 5.50
N LYS A 64 2.12 -23.40 4.65
CA LYS A 64 1.17 -24.08 3.76
C LYS A 64 0.97 -23.30 2.47
N VAL A 65 0.91 -24.01 1.34
CA VAL A 65 0.53 -23.50 0.03
C VAL A 65 -0.43 -24.51 -0.60
N GLU A 66 -1.67 -24.12 -0.85
CA GLU A 66 -2.71 -25.02 -1.35
C GLU A 66 -3.56 -24.33 -2.42
N ILE A 67 -3.66 -24.93 -3.61
CA ILE A 67 -4.60 -24.47 -4.63
C ILE A 67 -5.99 -24.93 -4.20
N VAL A 68 -6.94 -24.01 -4.03
CA VAL A 68 -8.25 -24.32 -3.46
C VAL A 68 -9.35 -24.43 -4.51
N GLY A 69 -9.58 -23.39 -5.31
CA GLY A 69 -10.72 -23.34 -6.22
C GLY A 69 -11.05 -21.93 -6.71
N MET A 70 -12.22 -21.76 -7.34
CA MET A 70 -12.66 -20.47 -7.85
C MET A 70 -13.19 -19.57 -6.72
N GLY A 71 -12.89 -18.28 -6.80
CA GLY A 71 -13.50 -17.28 -5.93
C GLY A 71 -13.40 -15.87 -6.49
N ASP A 72 -14.20 -14.96 -5.95
CA ASP A 72 -14.22 -13.56 -6.37
C ASP A 72 -13.07 -12.80 -5.71
N ARG A 73 -12.12 -12.37 -6.54
CA ARG A 73 -10.96 -11.57 -6.13
C ARG A 73 -11.14 -10.11 -6.49
N VAL A 74 -10.35 -9.27 -5.84
CA VAL A 74 -10.33 -7.81 -6.03
C VAL A 74 -8.96 -7.39 -6.58
N CYS A 75 -8.94 -6.77 -7.76
CA CYS A 75 -7.83 -5.89 -8.17
C CYS A 75 -8.07 -4.50 -7.61
N VAL A 76 -7.02 -3.89 -7.07
CA VAL A 76 -6.99 -2.47 -6.72
C VAL A 76 -6.06 -1.76 -7.69
N ASP A 77 -6.62 -0.87 -8.51
CA ASP A 77 -5.87 0.06 -9.36
C ASP A 77 -5.74 1.41 -8.65
N LEU A 78 -4.52 1.88 -8.48
CA LEU A 78 -4.21 3.15 -7.84
C LEU A 78 -4.01 4.26 -8.87
N CYS A 79 -4.23 5.51 -8.44
CA CYS A 79 -3.85 6.72 -9.19
C CYS A 79 -2.37 7.09 -9.00
N SER A 80 -1.53 6.11 -8.63
CA SER A 80 -0.09 6.29 -8.40
C SER A 80 0.67 5.07 -8.89
N ILE A 81 1.89 5.28 -9.39
CA ILE A 81 2.81 4.21 -9.79
C ILE A 81 3.55 3.69 -8.56
N MET A 82 3.60 2.38 -8.40
CA MET A 82 4.39 1.67 -7.40
C MET A 82 5.73 1.21 -7.98
N ARG A 83 6.75 1.16 -7.14
CA ARG A 83 8.09 0.67 -7.45
C ARG A 83 8.22 -0.82 -7.09
N PRO A 84 9.23 -1.53 -7.63
CA PRO A 84 9.62 -2.83 -7.10
C PRO A 84 9.84 -2.75 -5.59
N GLY A 85 9.29 -3.71 -4.84
CA GLY A 85 9.29 -3.68 -3.38
C GLY A 85 8.13 -2.90 -2.75
N GLU A 86 7.27 -2.25 -3.52
CA GLU A 86 6.04 -1.62 -3.01
C GLU A 86 4.79 -2.46 -3.29
N GLY A 87 3.85 -2.43 -2.34
CA GLY A 87 2.61 -3.19 -2.40
C GLY A 87 1.55 -2.71 -1.41
N LEU A 88 0.53 -3.53 -1.21
CA LEU A 88 -0.53 -3.31 -0.23
C LEU A 88 -0.45 -4.36 0.87
N LEU A 89 -0.75 -3.96 2.10
CA LEU A 89 -0.91 -4.88 3.23
C LEU A 89 -2.32 -5.46 3.22
N VAL A 90 -2.42 -6.77 2.96
CA VAL A 90 -3.67 -7.52 2.80
C VAL A 90 -3.64 -8.80 3.62
N GLY A 91 -4.75 -9.18 4.25
CA GLY A 91 -4.83 -10.44 5.01
C GLY A 91 -6.26 -10.94 5.10
N SER A 92 -6.44 -12.25 5.27
CA SER A 92 -7.78 -12.80 5.56
C SER A 92 -8.32 -12.27 6.89
N TYR A 93 -7.42 -11.96 7.82
CA TYR A 93 -7.72 -11.42 9.13
C TYR A 93 -6.93 -10.12 9.36
N ALA A 94 -7.53 -9.14 10.02
CA ALA A 94 -6.87 -7.86 10.27
C ALA A 94 -5.62 -7.99 11.15
N ARG A 95 -5.52 -9.04 11.98
CA ARG A 95 -4.38 -9.32 12.87
C ARG A 95 -3.07 -9.63 12.14
N GLY A 96 -3.15 -10.09 10.88
CA GLY A 96 -1.99 -10.53 10.10
C GLY A 96 -2.12 -10.16 8.63
N MET A 97 -1.39 -9.12 8.23
CA MET A 97 -1.49 -8.55 6.88
C MET A 97 -0.22 -8.84 6.09
N PHE A 98 -0.31 -9.65 5.04
CA PHE A 98 0.77 -9.93 4.11
C PHE A 98 1.05 -8.73 3.21
N LEU A 99 2.33 -8.49 2.89
CA LEU A 99 2.71 -7.46 1.94
C LEU A 99 2.61 -8.00 0.50
N VAL A 100 1.47 -7.76 -0.14
CA VAL A 100 1.16 -8.19 -1.51
C VAL A 100 1.75 -7.20 -2.50
N HIS A 101 2.68 -7.69 -3.32
CA HIS A 101 3.45 -6.87 -4.25
C HIS A 101 2.58 -6.34 -5.40
N SER A 102 2.94 -5.17 -5.91
CA SER A 102 2.33 -4.63 -7.13
C SER A 102 2.68 -5.46 -8.37
N GLU A 103 1.83 -5.39 -9.39
CA GLU A 103 2.07 -6.01 -10.71
C GLU A 103 3.15 -5.23 -11.50
N CYS A 104 4.23 -4.80 -10.85
CA CYS A 104 5.28 -4.00 -11.45
C CYS A 104 6.42 -4.84 -12.04
N LEU A 105 6.46 -6.15 -11.79
CA LEU A 105 7.43 -7.05 -12.40
C LEU A 105 6.96 -7.43 -13.81
N GLU A 106 7.80 -7.15 -14.80
CA GLU A 106 7.56 -7.56 -16.17
C GLU A 106 7.96 -9.03 -16.36
N THR A 107 7.15 -9.76 -17.12
CA THR A 107 7.44 -11.15 -17.51
C THR A 107 7.45 -11.23 -19.03
N ASN A 108 8.00 -12.31 -19.60
CA ASN A 108 8.02 -12.53 -21.05
C ASN A 108 6.62 -12.57 -21.69
N TYR A 109 5.56 -12.76 -20.89
CA TYR A 109 4.20 -12.98 -21.37
C TYR A 109 3.23 -11.85 -20.99
N ILE A 110 3.56 -11.05 -19.98
CA ILE A 110 2.63 -10.07 -19.39
C ILE A 110 3.39 -8.77 -19.11
N ALA A 111 2.92 -7.69 -19.76
CA ALA A 111 3.39 -6.33 -19.51
C ALA A 111 3.06 -5.89 -18.08
N SER A 112 3.98 -5.15 -17.47
CA SER A 112 3.82 -4.64 -16.11
C SER A 112 2.68 -3.62 -16.02
N ARG A 113 2.00 -3.64 -14.86
CA ARG A 113 0.97 -2.67 -14.45
C ARG A 113 1.31 -2.17 -13.06
N PRO A 114 2.31 -1.29 -12.93
CA PRO A 114 2.84 -0.86 -11.63
C PRO A 114 1.86 -0.03 -10.79
N PHE A 115 0.67 0.28 -11.32
CA PHE A 115 -0.42 0.91 -10.57
C PHE A 115 -1.40 -0.11 -9.97
N ARG A 116 -1.25 -1.41 -10.25
CA ARG A 116 -2.20 -2.48 -9.90
C ARG A 116 -1.65 -3.38 -8.81
N VAL A 117 -2.51 -3.78 -7.88
CA VAL A 117 -2.30 -4.91 -6.98
C VAL A 117 -3.45 -5.92 -7.13
N ASN A 118 -3.12 -7.18 -7.35
CA ASN A 118 -4.07 -8.29 -7.31
C ASN A 118 -4.23 -8.73 -5.84
N ALA A 119 -5.02 -7.96 -5.09
CA ALA A 119 -4.94 -7.88 -3.63
C ALA A 119 -5.37 -9.15 -2.90
N GLY A 120 -6.51 -9.74 -3.25
CA GLY A 120 -7.07 -10.90 -2.54
C GLY A 120 -8.57 -11.07 -2.78
N PRO A 121 -9.26 -11.98 -2.08
CA PRO A 121 -10.71 -12.18 -2.18
C PRO A 121 -11.49 -11.01 -1.58
N VAL A 122 -12.78 -10.91 -1.93
CA VAL A 122 -13.69 -9.85 -1.45
C VAL A 122 -13.77 -9.67 0.07
N HIS A 123 -13.51 -10.73 0.85
CA HIS A 123 -13.56 -10.73 2.31
C HIS A 123 -12.23 -10.33 2.97
N ALA A 124 -11.13 -10.27 2.22
CA ALA A 124 -9.84 -9.94 2.82
C ALA A 124 -9.80 -8.46 3.21
N TYR A 125 -9.07 -8.18 4.28
CA TYR A 125 -8.83 -6.83 4.75
C TYR A 125 -7.67 -6.19 3.99
N VAL A 126 -7.70 -4.87 3.86
CA VAL A 126 -6.58 -4.04 3.42
C VAL A 126 -6.34 -2.91 4.42
N THR A 127 -5.07 -2.52 4.59
CA THR A 127 -4.70 -1.39 5.46
C THR A 127 -5.04 -0.05 4.80
N VAL A 128 -5.71 0.84 5.55
CA VAL A 128 -6.10 2.19 5.11
C VAL A 128 -5.58 3.25 6.11
N PRO A 129 -5.54 4.55 5.74
CA PRO A 129 -5.06 5.60 6.63
C PRO A 129 -5.77 5.67 7.98
N GLY A 130 -5.09 6.24 8.98
CA GLY A 130 -5.60 6.39 10.35
C GLY A 130 -5.53 5.13 11.20
N GLY A 131 -4.64 4.18 10.87
CA GLY A 131 -4.45 2.94 11.62
C GLY A 131 -5.58 1.92 11.46
N LYS A 132 -6.43 2.09 10.43
CA LYS A 132 -7.64 1.29 10.20
C LYS A 132 -7.43 0.22 9.13
N THR A 133 -8.40 -0.69 9.04
CA THR A 133 -8.53 -1.66 7.94
C THR A 133 -9.91 -1.52 7.29
N SER A 134 -10.06 -1.99 6.06
CA SER A 134 -11.36 -2.08 5.37
C SER A 134 -11.41 -3.38 4.57
N TYR A 135 -12.60 -3.92 4.32
CA TYR A 135 -12.71 -5.05 3.40
C TYR A 135 -12.37 -4.61 1.98
N LEU A 136 -11.72 -5.48 1.20
CA LEU A 136 -11.42 -5.20 -0.20
C LEU A 136 -12.69 -4.92 -1.03
N SER A 137 -13.81 -5.56 -0.69
CA SER A 137 -15.12 -5.33 -1.30
C SER A 137 -15.72 -3.95 -1.02
N GLU A 138 -15.29 -3.26 0.04
CA GLU A 138 -15.77 -1.93 0.41
C GLU A 138 -14.96 -0.80 -0.24
N LEU A 139 -13.84 -1.13 -0.90
CA LEU A 139 -13.07 -0.13 -1.64
C LEU A 139 -13.86 0.38 -2.85
N ARG A 140 -13.69 1.67 -3.15
CA ARG A 140 -14.28 2.35 -4.30
C ARG A 140 -13.37 3.48 -4.74
N SER A 141 -13.56 3.95 -5.98
CA SER A 141 -12.81 5.07 -6.53
C SER A 141 -12.85 6.30 -5.60
N GLY A 142 -11.71 6.98 -5.46
CA GLY A 142 -11.55 8.13 -4.59
C GLY A 142 -11.27 7.79 -3.12
N LYS A 143 -11.28 6.51 -2.72
CA LYS A 143 -10.82 6.10 -1.39
C LYS A 143 -9.31 6.04 -1.31
N GLU A 144 -8.80 6.04 -0.09
CA GLU A 144 -7.37 5.99 0.19
C GLU A 144 -6.97 4.63 0.76
N VAL A 145 -5.80 4.14 0.35
CA VAL A 145 -5.14 2.96 0.90
C VAL A 145 -3.69 3.31 1.26
N ILE A 146 -3.06 2.48 2.10
CA ILE A 146 -1.64 2.62 2.41
C ILE A 146 -0.82 1.73 1.47
N VAL A 147 0.10 2.34 0.72
CA VAL A 147 1.17 1.63 -0.01
C VAL A 147 2.39 1.53 0.90
N VAL A 148 2.97 0.35 0.99
CA VAL A 148 4.10 0.05 1.88
C VAL A 148 5.24 -0.57 1.06
N ASP A 149 6.47 -0.17 1.35
CA ASP A 149 7.67 -0.77 0.79
C ASP A 149 8.23 -1.91 1.67
N GLN A 150 9.19 -2.66 1.14
CA GLN A 150 9.88 -3.75 1.84
C GLN A 150 10.58 -3.35 3.15
N ASN A 151 10.85 -2.05 3.35
CA ASN A 151 11.46 -1.53 4.57
C ASN A 151 10.40 -1.04 5.58
N GLY A 152 9.12 -1.06 5.20
CA GLY A 152 8.02 -0.55 6.01
C GLY A 152 7.77 0.96 5.85
N LEU A 153 8.48 1.64 4.94
CA LEU A 153 8.12 3.01 4.57
C LEU A 153 6.79 2.98 3.86
N TRP A 154 5.92 3.92 4.18
CA TRP A 154 4.59 3.95 3.62
C TRP A 154 4.16 5.34 3.20
N ARG A 155 3.14 5.36 2.34
CA ARG A 155 2.50 6.57 1.85
C ARG A 155 1.05 6.29 1.52
N THR A 156 0.22 7.32 1.59
CA THR A 156 -1.18 7.23 1.16
C THR A 156 -1.27 7.24 -0.37
N ALA A 157 -2.17 6.43 -0.93
CA ALA A 157 -2.48 6.40 -2.36
C ALA A 157 -3.99 6.36 -2.60
N ILE A 158 -4.42 7.03 -3.67
CA ILE A 158 -5.83 7.08 -4.07
C ILE A 158 -6.16 5.86 -4.92
N VAL A 159 -7.26 5.18 -4.59
CA VAL A 159 -7.86 4.12 -5.39
C VAL A 159 -8.54 4.75 -6.61
N GLY A 160 -8.06 4.40 -7.80
CA GLY A 160 -8.66 4.81 -9.07
C GLY A 160 -9.81 3.90 -9.48
N ARG A 161 -9.60 2.58 -9.43
CA ARG A 161 -10.61 1.58 -9.81
C ARG A 161 -10.47 0.32 -8.96
N VAL A 162 -11.60 -0.30 -8.66
CA VAL A 162 -11.68 -1.62 -8.03
C VAL A 162 -12.34 -2.57 -9.02
N LYS A 163 -11.71 -3.72 -9.30
CA LYS A 163 -12.26 -4.73 -10.21
C LYS A 163 -12.48 -6.03 -9.44
N ILE A 164 -13.72 -6.50 -9.43
CA ILE A 164 -14.08 -7.80 -8.85
C ILE A 164 -14.29 -8.80 -9.99
N GLU A 165 -13.60 -9.94 -9.95
CA GLU A 165 -13.75 -11.01 -10.94
C GLU A 165 -13.43 -12.37 -10.33
N SER A 166 -14.07 -13.42 -10.84
CA SER A 166 -13.85 -14.80 -10.37
C SER A 166 -12.59 -15.40 -10.99
N ARG A 167 -11.68 -15.92 -10.16
CA ARG A 167 -10.42 -16.54 -10.57
C ARG A 167 -10.07 -17.75 -9.68
N PRO A 168 -9.21 -18.67 -10.15
CA PRO A 168 -8.62 -19.69 -9.30
C PRO A 168 -7.79 -19.04 -8.18
N LEU A 169 -8.00 -19.50 -6.96
CA LEU A 169 -7.34 -19.02 -5.75
C LEU A 169 -6.35 -20.04 -5.19
N ILE A 170 -5.36 -19.52 -4.49
CA ILE A 170 -4.38 -20.25 -3.70
C ILE A 170 -4.48 -19.76 -2.24
N LEU A 171 -4.56 -20.69 -1.30
CA LEU A 171 -4.43 -20.45 0.13
C LEU A 171 -2.95 -20.50 0.50
N VAL A 172 -2.49 -19.47 1.19
CA VAL A 172 -1.16 -19.37 1.76
C VAL A 172 -1.29 -19.18 3.27
N GLU A 173 -0.59 -20.01 4.04
CA GLU A 173 -0.41 -19.82 5.49
C GLU A 173 1.07 -19.59 5.79
N ALA A 174 1.34 -18.70 6.74
CA ALA A 174 2.68 -18.40 7.19
C ALA A 174 2.74 -18.26 8.71
N LYS A 175 3.75 -18.86 9.33
CA LYS A 175 4.03 -18.75 10.76
C LYS A 175 5.01 -17.61 11.02
N GLU A 176 4.68 -16.71 11.95
CA GLU A 176 5.60 -15.64 12.36
C GLU A 176 6.90 -16.21 12.93
N ASN A 177 8.05 -15.70 12.50
CA ASN A 177 9.35 -16.24 12.96
C ASN A 177 9.65 -15.90 14.43
N SER A 178 9.15 -14.76 14.91
CA SER A 178 9.42 -14.24 16.27
C SER A 178 8.32 -14.56 17.28
N GLY A 179 7.29 -15.32 16.89
CA GLY A 179 6.12 -15.62 17.70
C GLY A 179 5.49 -16.96 17.33
N ASP A 180 4.31 -17.25 17.90
CA ASP A 180 3.54 -18.46 17.59
C ASP A 180 2.30 -18.19 16.71
N ASP A 181 2.10 -16.94 16.29
CA ASP A 181 0.98 -16.56 15.46
C ASP A 181 1.12 -17.15 14.04
N THR A 182 -0.01 -17.64 13.52
CA THR A 182 -0.14 -18.09 12.14
C THR A 182 -1.15 -17.21 11.42
N TYR A 183 -0.76 -16.78 10.21
CA TYR A 183 -1.56 -15.89 9.37
C TYR A 183 -1.90 -16.60 8.06
N SER A 184 -3.04 -16.24 7.49
CA SER A 184 -3.51 -16.79 6.23
C SER A 184 -3.93 -15.69 5.25
N ILE A 185 -3.74 -15.94 3.97
CA ILE A 185 -4.24 -15.12 2.88
C ILE A 185 -4.64 -16.02 1.71
N PHE A 186 -5.73 -15.65 1.03
CA PHE A 186 -6.04 -16.18 -0.28
C PHE A 186 -5.60 -15.19 -1.36
N LEU A 187 -4.96 -15.70 -2.40
CA LEU A 187 -4.49 -14.90 -3.54
C LEU A 187 -4.94 -15.56 -4.85
N GLN A 188 -4.94 -14.81 -5.94
CA GLN A 188 -5.13 -15.42 -7.26
C GLN A 188 -3.93 -16.28 -7.61
N ASN A 189 -4.17 -17.50 -8.10
CA ASN A 189 -3.11 -18.37 -8.61
C ASN A 189 -2.63 -17.88 -9.99
N ALA A 190 -1.72 -16.90 -10.01
CA ALA A 190 -1.12 -16.35 -11.23
C ALA A 190 0.27 -15.77 -10.96
N GLU A 191 1.15 -15.79 -11.98
CA GLU A 191 2.54 -15.30 -11.88
C GLU A 191 2.65 -13.80 -11.57
N THR A 192 1.61 -13.02 -11.88
CA THR A 192 1.54 -11.58 -11.62
C THR A 192 1.19 -11.23 -10.17
N VAL A 193 0.94 -12.24 -9.33
CA VAL A 193 0.65 -12.07 -7.90
C VAL A 193 1.84 -12.58 -7.12
N ALA A 194 2.43 -11.71 -6.30
CA ALA A 194 3.64 -12.03 -5.56
C ALA A 194 3.59 -11.49 -4.13
N LEU A 195 4.30 -12.14 -3.23
CA LEU A 195 4.52 -11.70 -1.86
C LEU A 195 5.93 -11.12 -1.72
N ILE A 196 6.06 -9.99 -1.05
CA ILE A 196 7.35 -9.33 -0.84
C ILE A 196 8.19 -10.13 0.17
N THR A 197 9.46 -10.32 -0.16
CA THR A 197 10.43 -11.05 0.66
C THR A 197 11.26 -10.08 1.51
N PRO A 198 11.77 -10.54 2.67
CA PRO A 198 12.80 -9.79 3.38
C PRO A 198 14.06 -9.70 2.49
N GLY A 199 14.58 -8.50 2.27
CA GLY A 199 15.64 -8.16 1.30
C GLY A 199 17.05 -8.74 1.55
N SER A 200 17.16 -9.98 2.05
CA SER A 200 18.43 -10.66 2.35
C SER A 200 18.42 -12.17 2.04
N GLY A 201 17.48 -12.66 1.22
CA GLY A 201 17.53 -14.04 0.73
C GLY A 201 18.64 -14.22 -0.33
N SER A 202 19.21 -15.43 -0.42
CA SER A 202 20.31 -15.84 -1.31
C SER A 202 20.09 -15.58 -2.81
N SER A 203 18.88 -15.17 -3.20
CA SER A 203 18.45 -14.94 -4.59
C SER A 203 18.41 -13.46 -4.99
N GLY A 204 18.52 -12.51 -4.05
CA GLY A 204 18.38 -11.07 -4.32
C GLY A 204 17.00 -10.64 -4.83
N ARG A 205 15.99 -11.53 -4.82
CA ARG A 205 14.63 -11.23 -5.30
C ARG A 205 13.86 -10.46 -4.24
N THR A 206 13.16 -9.41 -4.70
CA THR A 206 12.30 -8.54 -3.88
C THR A 206 10.91 -9.14 -3.60
N ALA A 207 10.45 -10.06 -4.43
CA ALA A 207 9.16 -10.72 -4.27
C ALA A 207 9.19 -12.14 -4.89
N ILE A 208 8.34 -13.02 -4.37
CA ILE A 208 8.15 -14.38 -4.89
C ILE A 208 6.72 -14.48 -5.46
N PRO A 209 6.57 -14.78 -6.76
CA PRO A 209 5.27 -15.10 -7.34
C PRO A 209 4.60 -16.27 -6.60
N VAL A 210 3.31 -16.18 -6.35
CA VAL A 210 2.56 -17.23 -5.62
C VAL A 210 2.59 -18.59 -6.32
N THR A 211 2.77 -18.61 -7.65
CA THR A 211 2.95 -19.83 -8.45
C THR A 211 4.28 -20.54 -8.19
N SER A 212 5.28 -19.83 -7.66
CA SER A 212 6.60 -20.36 -7.31
C SER A 212 6.85 -20.44 -5.80
N LEU A 213 5.86 -20.04 -5.00
CA LEU A 213 5.94 -20.01 -3.55
C LEU A 213 5.90 -21.43 -2.98
N LYS A 214 6.77 -21.73 -2.02
CA LYS A 214 6.86 -23.04 -1.37
C LYS A 214 6.98 -22.92 0.14
N VAL A 215 6.67 -24.01 0.83
CA VAL A 215 6.91 -24.14 2.27
C VAL A 215 8.39 -23.88 2.56
N GLY A 216 8.65 -23.07 3.59
CA GLY A 216 10.00 -22.63 3.96
C GLY A 216 10.45 -21.31 3.34
N ASP A 217 9.72 -20.76 2.36
CA ASP A 217 10.00 -19.39 1.88
C ASP A 217 9.66 -18.37 2.96
N GLU A 218 10.39 -17.25 3.00
CA GLU A 218 10.13 -16.14 3.92
C GLU A 218 9.43 -14.98 3.22
N VAL A 219 8.42 -14.42 3.87
CA VAL A 219 7.66 -13.25 3.40
C VAL A 219 7.54 -12.18 4.48
N LEU A 220 7.21 -10.96 4.07
CA LEU A 220 6.93 -9.86 4.99
C LEU A 220 5.44 -9.79 5.33
N VAL A 221 5.16 -9.76 6.62
CA VAL A 221 3.82 -9.55 7.18
C VAL A 221 3.83 -8.38 8.15
N ARG A 222 2.69 -7.73 8.35
CA ARG A 222 2.46 -6.78 9.43
C ARG A 222 1.49 -7.42 10.41
N LYS A 223 1.97 -7.62 11.63
CA LYS A 223 1.13 -7.89 12.78
C LYS A 223 0.37 -6.63 13.17
N GLN A 224 -0.94 -6.74 13.34
CA GLN A 224 -1.75 -5.70 13.99
C GLN A 224 -2.33 -6.27 15.28
N GLY A 225 -2.29 -5.47 16.35
CA GLY A 225 -2.92 -5.82 17.62
C GLY A 225 -4.44 -5.70 17.56
N GLY A 226 -5.11 -6.50 18.40
CA GLY A 226 -6.53 -6.39 18.72
C GLY A 226 -7.50 -7.05 17.73
N ALA A 227 -8.67 -7.42 18.25
CA ALA A 227 -9.82 -7.77 17.45
C ALA A 227 -10.40 -6.50 16.79
N ARG A 228 -10.96 -6.59 15.57
CA ARG A 228 -11.54 -5.43 14.88
C ARG A 228 -12.95 -5.72 14.42
N HIS A 229 -13.90 -4.88 14.82
CA HIS A 229 -15.23 -4.80 14.20
C HIS A 229 -15.28 -3.51 13.37
N THR A 230 -15.64 -3.60 12.10
CA THR A 230 -15.71 -2.44 11.16
C THR A 230 -14.39 -1.67 10.96
N GLY A 231 -13.25 -2.36 11.10
CA GLY A 231 -11.92 -1.77 10.81
C GLY A 231 -11.33 -0.87 11.90
N ILE A 232 -12.01 -0.75 13.04
CA ILE A 232 -11.57 -0.05 14.25
C ILE A 232 -11.05 -1.09 15.25
N GLU A 233 -9.95 -0.78 15.93
CA GLU A 233 -9.43 -1.60 17.02
C GLU A 233 -10.39 -1.56 18.21
N ILE A 234 -10.92 -2.72 18.59
CA ILE A 234 -11.81 -2.87 19.73
C ILE A 234 -11.24 -3.98 20.61
N GLN A 235 -11.15 -3.75 21.92
CA GLN A 235 -10.86 -4.80 22.89
C GLN A 235 -12.12 -5.66 23.10
N GLU A 236 -12.54 -6.40 22.07
CA GLU A 236 -13.64 -7.36 22.14
C GLU A 236 -13.14 -8.78 21.87
N PHE A 237 -13.80 -9.77 22.46
CA PHE A 237 -13.51 -11.17 22.20
C PHE A 237 -14.10 -11.57 20.85
N ILE A 238 -13.24 -11.66 19.83
CA ILE A 238 -13.61 -12.16 18.49
C ILE A 238 -12.84 -13.45 18.24
N VAL A 239 -13.56 -14.51 17.86
CA VAL A 239 -12.98 -15.79 17.42
C VAL A 239 -13.14 -15.89 15.92
N GLU A 240 -12.04 -15.73 15.19
CA GLU A 240 -11.96 -15.94 13.74
C GLU A 240 -11.20 -17.24 13.47
N LYS A 241 -11.81 -18.18 12.74
CA LYS A 241 -11.26 -19.51 12.40
C LYS A 241 -11.08 -19.65 10.90
#